data_AF-A0A8J7SWR0-F1
#
_entry.id   AF-A0A8J7SWR0-F1
#
_cell.length_a   1.000
_cell.length_b   1.000
_cell.length_c   1.000
_cell.angle_alpha   90.00
_cell.angle_beta   90.00
_cell.angle_gamma   90.00
#
_symmetry.space_group_name_H-M   'P 1'
#
loop_
_entity.id
_entity.type
_entity.pdbx_description
1 polymer ?
#
loop_
_entity_poly.entity_id
_entity_poly.type
_entity_poly.pdbx_seq_one_letter_code
_entity_poly.pdbx_strand_id
1 'polypeptide(L)'
;MTTLLCGLSAVLSLLYFLRYCGQEARPLAGAIVKAAPVALFALAGTLAGVPSLIWLGLALGAVGDFLLARDGEHSFLAGMAVFAAGHLCYAAAFFPSVATFWVLGVLFFTQN
;
A
#
# COMPACT_ATOMS: atom_id res chain seq x y z
N MET A 1 15.70 -13.37 1.83
CA MET A 1 15.53 -12.09 2.57
C MET A 1 14.12 -11.52 2.37
N THR A 2 13.69 -11.29 1.14
CA THR A 2 12.33 -10.83 0.80
C THR A 2 11.20 -11.71 1.38
N THR A 3 11.31 -13.04 1.30
CA THR A 3 10.32 -13.97 1.89
C THR A 3 10.15 -13.80 3.40
N LEU A 4 11.24 -13.50 4.14
CA LEU A 4 11.17 -13.26 5.58
C LEU A 4 10.43 -11.96 5.89
N LEU A 5 10.66 -10.92 5.10
CA LEU A 5 9.97 -9.64 5.24
C LEU A 5 8.47 -9.78 4.94
N CYS A 6 8.11 -10.52 3.88
CA CYS A 6 6.71 -10.82 3.56
C CYS A 6 6.04 -11.68 4.64
N GLY A 7 6.77 -12.66 5.20
CA GLY A 7 6.27 -13.46 6.33
C GLY A 7 6.02 -12.60 7.56
N LEU A 8 6.97 -11.73 7.91
CA LEU A 8 6.83 -10.80 9.03
C LEU A 8 5.68 -9.80 8.81
N SER A 9 5.53 -9.25 7.61
CA SER A 9 4.40 -8.35 7.30
C SER A 9 3.06 -9.05 7.45
N ALA A 10 2.95 -10.30 7.01
CA ALA A 10 1.73 -11.09 7.18
C ALA A 10 1.40 -11.33 8.67
N VAL A 11 2.41 -11.66 9.48
CA VAL A 11 2.24 -11.84 10.93
C VAL A 11 1.79 -10.54 11.60
N LEU A 12 2.43 -9.40 11.28
CA LEU A 12 2.02 -8.11 11.84
C LEU A 12 0.61 -7.69 11.40
N SER A 13 0.23 -7.98 10.16
CA SER A 13 -1.13 -7.72 9.67
C SER A 13 -2.16 -8.55 10.43
N LEU A 14 -1.85 -9.82 10.70
CA LEU A 14 -2.72 -10.69 11.51
C LEU A 14 -2.79 -10.20 12.96
N LEU A 15 -1.68 -9.75 13.54
CA LEU A 15 -1.65 -9.15 14.87
C LEU A 15 -2.49 -7.87 14.95
N TYR A 16 -2.42 -7.00 13.93
CA TYR A 16 -3.31 -5.83 13.85
C TYR A 16 -4.78 -6.27 13.83
N PHE A 17 -5.13 -7.22 12.96
CA PHE A 17 -6.50 -7.72 12.80
C PHE A 17 -7.05 -8.31 14.11
N LEU A 18 -6.28 -9.17 14.78
CA LEU A 18 -6.75 -9.88 15.97
C LEU A 18 -6.75 -9.00 17.22
N ARG A 19 -5.81 -8.04 17.33
CA ARG A 19 -5.65 -7.26 18.57
C ARG A 19 -6.29 -5.90 18.50
N TYR A 20 -6.03 -5.13 17.44
CA TYR A 20 -6.33 -3.69 17.41
C TYR A 20 -7.52 -3.32 16.52
N CYS A 21 -7.94 -4.21 15.62
CA CYS A 21 -9.09 -3.96 14.76
C CYS A 21 -10.37 -3.82 15.60
N GLY A 22 -11.14 -2.76 15.35
CA GLY A 22 -12.42 -2.51 16.01
C GLY A 22 -12.34 -2.00 17.44
N GLN A 23 -11.13 -1.71 17.98
CA GLN A 23 -11.03 -1.03 19.27
C GLN A 23 -11.47 0.43 19.16
N GLU A 24 -12.24 0.90 20.15
CA GLU A 24 -12.63 2.30 20.26
C GLU A 24 -11.43 3.19 20.62
N ALA A 25 -10.54 2.68 21.49
CA ALA A 25 -9.30 3.35 21.80
C ALA A 25 -8.32 3.25 20.60
N ARG A 26 -7.68 4.37 20.26
CA ARG A 26 -6.67 4.45 19.18
C ARG A 26 -5.25 4.60 19.72
N PRO A 27 -4.68 3.57 20.38
CA PRO A 27 -3.35 3.66 20.96
C PRO A 27 -2.29 3.88 19.88
N LEU A 28 -1.18 4.53 20.27
CA LEU A 28 -0.06 4.78 19.35
C LEU A 28 0.45 3.47 18.70
N ALA A 29 0.59 2.43 19.52
CA ALA A 29 1.00 1.09 19.11
C ALA A 29 0.10 0.50 18.02
N GLY A 30 -1.22 0.71 18.10
CA GLY A 30 -2.17 0.21 17.11
C GLY A 30 -1.90 0.75 15.70
N ALA A 31 -1.58 2.04 15.56
CA ALA A 31 -1.23 2.60 14.24
C ALA A 31 0.14 2.16 13.73
N ILE A 32 1.12 1.98 14.63
CA ILE A 32 2.42 1.43 14.23
C ILE A 32 2.22 0.02 13.67
N VAL A 33 1.47 -0.82 14.38
CA VAL A 33 1.16 -2.19 13.94
C VAL A 33 0.28 -2.20 12.69
N LYS A 34 -0.55 -1.17 12.46
CA LYS A 34 -1.31 -0.99 11.21
C LYS A 34 -0.42 -0.68 10.01
N ALA A 35 0.54 0.24 10.17
CA ALA A 35 1.39 0.72 9.08
C ALA A 35 2.59 -0.19 8.79
N ALA A 36 3.09 -0.90 9.81
CA ALA A 36 4.29 -1.74 9.71
C ALA A 36 4.23 -2.85 8.64
N PRO A 37 3.11 -3.57 8.43
CA PRO A 37 3.00 -4.56 7.35
C PRO A 37 3.28 -3.97 5.98
N VAL A 38 2.67 -2.82 5.66
CA VAL A 38 2.81 -2.16 4.37
C VAL A 38 4.21 -1.58 4.20
N ALA A 39 4.81 -1.02 5.26
CA ALA A 39 6.19 -0.54 5.23
C ALA A 39 7.20 -1.67 4.99
N LEU A 40 7.03 -2.82 5.65
CA LEU A 40 7.86 -4.00 5.42
C LEU A 40 7.67 -4.56 4.01
N PHE A 41 6.44 -4.52 3.49
CA PHE A 41 6.15 -4.95 2.13
C PHE A 41 6.78 -4.01 1.09
N ALA A 42 6.79 -2.69 1.34
CA ALA A 42 7.52 -1.72 0.54
C ALA A 42 9.02 -2.06 0.47
N LEU A 43 9.62 -2.37 1.61
CA LEU A 43 11.03 -2.76 1.71
C LEU A 43 11.30 -4.13 1.06
N ALA A 44 10.38 -5.08 1.16
CA ALA A 44 10.49 -6.33 0.42
C ALA A 44 10.44 -6.09 -1.10
N GLY A 45 9.61 -5.16 -1.56
CA GLY A 45 9.50 -4.75 -2.97
C GLY A 45 10.77 -4.07 -3.49
N THR A 46 11.40 -3.18 -2.72
CA THR A 46 12.67 -2.56 -3.13
C THR A 46 13.77 -3.61 -3.32
N LEU A 47 13.88 -4.55 -2.39
CA LEU A 47 14.84 -5.66 -2.46
C LEU A 47 14.55 -6.66 -3.58
N ALA A 48 13.29 -6.76 -4.02
CA ALA A 48 12.87 -7.59 -5.14
C ALA A 48 13.06 -6.91 -6.52
N GLY A 49 13.52 -5.65 -6.55
CA GLY A 49 13.75 -4.91 -7.80
C GLY A 49 12.47 -4.40 -8.46
N VAL A 50 11.41 -4.17 -7.68
CA VAL A 50 10.14 -3.65 -8.18
C VAL A 50 10.30 -2.17 -8.61
N PRO A 51 9.60 -1.70 -9.68
CA PRO A 51 9.64 -0.31 -10.13
C PRO A 51 9.52 0.74 -9.01
N SER A 52 10.23 1.85 -9.16
CA SER A 52 10.37 2.88 -8.12
C SER A 52 9.04 3.46 -7.65
N LEU A 53 8.13 3.71 -8.59
CA LEU A 53 6.78 4.20 -8.32
C LEU A 53 5.97 3.25 -7.43
N ILE A 54 6.20 1.94 -7.50
CA ILE A 54 5.43 0.95 -6.72
C ILE A 54 5.88 0.97 -5.27
N TRP A 55 7.19 0.93 -4.98
CA TRP A 55 7.62 0.99 -3.58
C TRP A 55 7.34 2.35 -2.96
N LEU A 56 7.36 3.44 -3.75
CA LEU A 56 6.94 4.77 -3.30
C LEU A 56 5.45 4.81 -2.96
N GLY A 57 4.60 4.21 -3.81
CA GLY A 57 3.17 4.06 -3.52
C GLY A 57 2.90 3.27 -2.24
N LEU A 58 3.67 2.20 -1.99
CA LEU A 58 3.59 1.42 -0.75
C LEU A 58 4.03 2.24 0.47
N ALA A 59 5.12 3.00 0.36
CA ALA A 59 5.60 3.86 1.44
C ALA A 59 4.57 4.95 1.81
N LEU A 60 3.97 5.60 0.81
CA LEU A 60 2.89 6.57 1.02
C LEU A 60 1.66 5.90 1.63
N GLY A 61 1.29 4.70 1.18
CA GLY A 61 0.22 3.91 1.80
C GLY A 61 0.46 3.64 3.28
N ALA A 62 1.67 3.24 3.67
CA ALA A 62 2.03 3.02 5.07
C ALA A 62 1.95 4.29 5.92
N VAL A 63 2.37 5.44 5.38
CA VAL A 63 2.22 6.74 6.05
C VAL A 63 0.75 7.11 6.20
N GLY A 64 -0.07 6.89 5.16
CA GLY A 64 -1.51 7.08 5.19
C GLY A 64 -2.19 6.22 6.27
N ASP A 65 -1.84 4.94 6.36
CA ASP A 65 -2.36 4.01 7.37
C ASP A 65 -2.05 4.46 8.80
N PHE A 66 -0.84 4.99 9.02
CA PHE A 66 -0.45 5.55 10.31
C PHE A 66 -1.30 6.77 10.67
N LEU A 67 -1.44 7.72 9.74
CA LEU A 67 -2.20 8.95 9.93
C LEU A 67 -3.69 8.68 10.18
N LEU A 68 -4.30 7.79 9.39
CA LEU A 68 -5.72 7.38 9.53
C LEU A 68 -6.02 6.69 10.87
N ALA A 69 -5.01 6.11 11.52
CA ALA A 69 -5.13 5.48 12.82
C ALA A 69 -4.81 6.43 14.00
N ARG A 70 -4.60 7.72 13.74
CA ARG A 70 -4.58 8.79 14.76
C ARG A 70 -5.98 9.35 14.97
N ASP A 71 -6.13 10.08 16.06
CA ASP A 71 -7.34 10.82 16.37
C ASP A 71 -7.33 12.18 15.68
N GLY A 72 -8.53 12.70 15.41
CA GLY A 72 -8.75 14.03 14.86
C GLY A 72 -8.93 14.11 13.35
N GLU A 73 -9.66 15.12 12.91
CA GLU A 73 -10.02 15.31 11.50
C GLU A 73 -8.80 15.65 10.63
N HIS A 74 -7.87 16.47 11.14
CA HIS A 74 -6.68 16.85 10.38
C HIS A 74 -5.79 15.67 10.04
N SER A 75 -5.60 14.73 10.98
CA SER A 75 -4.80 13.52 10.74
C SER A 75 -5.50 12.59 9.77
N PHE A 76 -6.83 12.49 9.85
CA PHE A 76 -7.65 11.76 8.89
C PHE A 76 -7.54 12.31 7.46
N LEU A 77 -7.76 13.61 7.27
CA LEU A 77 -7.66 14.27 5.96
C LEU A 77 -6.24 14.18 5.38
N ALA A 78 -5.22 14.40 6.20
CA ALA A 78 -3.83 14.22 5.79
C ALA A 78 -3.55 12.77 5.37
N GLY A 79 -4.05 11.80 6.15
CA GLY A 79 -3.95 10.38 5.82
C GLY A 79 -4.60 10.03 4.48
N MET A 80 -5.80 10.54 4.22
CA MET A 80 -6.48 10.36 2.93
C MET A 80 -5.69 10.97 1.76
N ALA A 81 -5.16 12.18 1.93
CA ALA A 81 -4.37 12.86 0.89
C ALA A 81 -3.10 12.07 0.53
N VAL A 82 -2.36 11.58 1.55
CA VAL A 82 -1.16 10.76 1.33
C VAL A 82 -1.51 9.42 0.70
N PHE A 83 -2.60 8.78 1.14
CA PHE A 83 -3.07 7.52 0.56
C PHE A 83 -3.46 7.67 -0.91
N ALA A 84 -4.14 8.77 -1.26
CA ALA A 84 -4.49 9.11 -2.64
C ALA A 84 -3.23 9.38 -3.50
N ALA A 85 -2.23 10.08 -2.96
CA ALA A 85 -0.96 10.28 -3.64
C ALA A 85 -0.25 8.94 -3.94
N GLY A 86 -0.27 7.99 -2.99
CA GLY A 86 0.22 6.63 -3.23
C GLY A 86 -0.51 5.90 -4.36
N HIS A 87 -1.83 6.09 -4.47
CA HIS A 87 -2.61 5.53 -5.58
C HIS A 87 -2.25 6.15 -6.93
N LEU A 88 -1.93 7.44 -6.97
CA LEU A 88 -1.43 8.07 -8.19
C LEU A 88 -0.08 7.49 -8.62
N CYS A 89 0.80 7.14 -7.68
CA CYS A 89 2.04 6.42 -8.00
C CYS A 89 1.75 5.06 -8.64
N TYR A 90 0.81 4.29 -8.09
CA TYR A 90 0.40 3.02 -8.71
C TYR A 90 -0.24 3.21 -10.08
N ALA A 91 -1.16 4.18 -10.21
CA ALA A 91 -1.82 4.48 -11.48
C ALA A 91 -0.78 4.80 -12.56
N ALA A 92 0.21 5.65 -12.24
CA ALA A 92 1.31 5.96 -13.14
C ALA A 92 2.19 4.74 -13.46
N ALA A 93 2.48 3.88 -12.46
CA ALA A 93 3.27 2.66 -12.67
C ALA A 93 2.57 1.64 -13.59
N PHE A 94 1.26 1.50 -13.48
CA PHE A 94 0.48 0.50 -14.24
C PHE A 94 -0.13 1.04 -15.54
N PHE A 95 -0.11 2.36 -15.77
CA PHE A 95 -0.65 2.98 -16.97
C PHE A 95 -0.13 2.37 -18.29
N PRO A 96 1.18 2.11 -18.46
CA PRO A 96 1.70 1.51 -19.70
C PRO A 96 1.15 0.10 -19.96
N SER A 97 0.94 -0.68 -18.91
CA SER A 97 0.42 -2.05 -19.00
C SER A 97 -1.04 -2.06 -19.46
N VAL A 98 -1.85 -1.12 -18.96
CA VAL A 98 -3.25 -0.96 -19.39
C VAL A 98 -3.34 -0.54 -20.85
N ALA A 99 -2.52 0.43 -21.27
CA ALA A 99 -2.47 0.86 -22.67
C ALA A 99 -2.06 -0.29 -23.60
N THR A 100 -1.06 -1.09 -23.20
CA THR A 100 -0.61 -2.26 -23.96
C THR A 100 -1.73 -3.31 -24.09
N PHE A 101 -2.40 -3.64 -22.98
CA PHE A 101 -3.52 -4.59 -23.00
C PHE A 101 -4.67 -4.12 -23.91
N TRP A 102 -5.01 -2.83 -23.86
CA TRP A 102 -6.03 -2.24 -24.73
C TRP A 102 -5.68 -2.36 -26.21
N VAL A 103 -4.45 -1.99 -26.60
CA VAL A 103 -3.99 -2.07 -27.99
C VAL A 103 -3.99 -3.50 -28.50
N LEU A 104 -3.47 -4.47 -27.72
CA LEU A 104 -3.48 -5.87 -28.11
C LEU A 104 -4.92 -6.42 -28.24
N GLY A 105 -5.82 -6.01 -27.35
CA GLY A 105 -7.24 -6.34 -27.44
C GLY A 105 -7.86 -5.83 -28.73
N VAL A 106 -7.69 -4.55 -29.06
CA VAL A 106 -8.20 -3.96 -30.31
C VAL A 106 -7.66 -4.70 -31.53
N LEU A 107 -6.36 -4.97 -31.59
CA LEU A 107 -5.75 -5.68 -32.72
C LEU A 107 -6.32 -7.09 -32.87
N PHE A 108 -6.49 -7.84 -31.78
CA PHE A 108 -7.11 -9.18 -31.81
C PHE A 108 -8.55 -9.15 -32.34
N PHE A 109 -9.37 -8.19 -31.91
CA PHE A 109 -10.76 -8.07 -32.40
C PHE A 109 -10.85 -7.61 -33.85
N THR A 110 -9.90 -6.81 -34.34
CA THR A 110 -9.90 -6.34 -35.75
C THR A 110 -9.39 -7.36 -36.76
N GLN A 111 -8.77 -8.46 -36.31
CA GLN A 111 -8.24 -9.52 -37.16
C GLN A 111 -9.19 -10.73 -37.32
N ASN A 112 -10.37 -10.69 -36.68
CA ASN A 112 -11.47 -11.66 -36.86
C ASN A 112 -12.65 -11.01 -37.58
#